data_AF-A0A2T2SYH6-F1
#
_entry.id   AF-A0A2T2SYH6-F1
#
_cell.length_a   1.000
_cell.length_b   1.000
_cell.length_c   1.000
_cell.angle_alpha   90.00
_cell.angle_beta   90.00
_cell.angle_gamma   90.00
#
_symmetry.space_group_name_H-M   'P 1'
#
loop_
_entity.id
_entity.type
_entity.pdbx_description
1 polymer ?
#
loop_
_entity_poly.entity_id
_entity_poly.type
_entity_poly.pdbx_seq_one_letter_code
_entity_poly.pdbx_strand_id
1 'polypeptide(L)'
;MTVEELNRERMDPDFWDDPDRAQEIEKRIAREKEWIEAWEDVKEQAEDIETLRLLAEEEDEDMGEEIAVEARALEQKLDRLELESLLDEPDDERNAIVNINPGAGGTESQDWAEMLLRMYMRWAEEEGFDTELLHQQPGEEAGIKSATLSLDGEYAYGRLKSETGVHRLVRISPFDADGRRHTSFASVFVYPEVDDSIGVDLSEGEIELQTFRSGGKGGQHVNKVETGVRLIWTGTLSNGEDTSIRAACTQERSQHKNRRQARKMLRSRIYQAEREIKEREKEKLESQKKSIEWGSQIRSYVLHPYKMVNDHRTETKINDADAVLEGKKLNPFIKAYLLEGEKDRDASPV
;
A
#
# COMPACT_ATOMS: atom_id res chain seq x y z
N MET A 1 -11.99 -19.48 9.12
CA MET A 1 -12.36 -19.77 10.52
C MET A 1 -13.48 -18.80 10.85
N THR A 2 -14.64 -19.30 11.28
CA THR A 2 -15.76 -18.42 11.65
C THR A 2 -15.51 -17.76 13.01
N VAL A 3 -16.18 -16.64 13.29
CA VAL A 3 -16.12 -15.95 14.59
C VAL A 3 -16.42 -16.90 15.76
N GLU A 4 -17.28 -17.89 15.56
CA GLU A 4 -17.58 -18.92 16.57
C GLU A 4 -16.39 -19.85 16.86
N GLU A 5 -15.59 -20.17 15.85
CA GLU A 5 -14.39 -21.00 16.00
C GLU A 5 -13.27 -20.23 16.70
N LEU A 6 -13.07 -18.96 16.34
CA LEU A 6 -12.08 -18.09 16.99
C LEU A 6 -12.44 -17.80 18.45
N ASN A 7 -13.74 -17.60 18.74
CA ASN A 7 -14.21 -17.45 20.13
C ASN A 7 -14.06 -18.75 20.94
N ARG A 8 -14.13 -19.92 20.29
CA ARG A 8 -13.89 -21.22 20.95
C ARG A 8 -12.41 -21.38 21.30
N GLU A 9 -11.51 -20.93 20.43
CA GLU A 9 -10.06 -20.93 20.67
C GLU A 9 -9.68 -19.97 21.80
N ARG A 10 -10.33 -18.80 21.88
CA ARG A 10 -10.22 -17.86 23.00
C ARG A 10 -10.62 -18.44 24.35
N MET A 11 -11.49 -19.46 24.37
CA MET A 11 -11.93 -20.14 25.59
C MET A 11 -10.94 -21.21 26.09
N ASP A 12 -9.87 -21.50 25.32
CA ASP A 12 -8.83 -22.43 25.74
C ASP A 12 -7.99 -21.83 26.89
N PRO A 13 -7.79 -22.55 28.01
CA PRO A 13 -6.97 -22.08 29.12
C PRO A 13 -5.54 -21.69 28.74
N ASP A 14 -4.96 -22.34 27.73
CA ASP A 14 -3.57 -22.13 27.28
C ASP A 14 -3.45 -20.99 26.24
N PHE A 15 -4.57 -20.38 25.82
CA PHE A 15 -4.60 -19.33 24.80
C PHE A 15 -3.77 -18.10 25.18
N TRP A 16 -3.78 -17.74 26.47
CA TRP A 16 -3.07 -16.56 26.99
C TRP A 16 -1.58 -16.82 27.28
N ASP A 17 -1.10 -18.05 27.11
CA ASP A 17 0.32 -18.39 27.33
C ASP A 17 1.22 -17.91 26.19
N ASP A 18 0.66 -17.61 25.01
CA ASP A 18 1.34 -17.03 23.85
C ASP A 18 0.75 -15.64 23.52
N PRO A 19 1.37 -14.55 24.01
CA PRO A 19 0.87 -13.19 23.83
C PRO A 19 0.75 -12.77 22.36
N ASP A 20 1.66 -13.24 21.50
CA ASP A 20 1.70 -12.86 20.08
C ASP A 20 0.54 -13.52 19.32
N ARG A 21 0.33 -14.82 19.56
CA ARG A 21 -0.81 -15.56 19.01
C ARG A 21 -2.16 -15.05 19.51
N ALA A 22 -2.25 -14.70 20.80
CA ALA A 22 -3.47 -14.15 21.37
C ALA A 22 -3.82 -12.79 20.74
N GLN A 23 -2.82 -11.94 20.50
CA GLN A 23 -3.02 -10.64 19.85
C GLN A 23 -3.47 -10.79 18.39
N GLU A 24 -2.89 -11.74 17.65
CA GLU A 24 -3.28 -12.02 16.27
C GLU A 24 -4.74 -12.50 16.18
N ILE A 25 -5.14 -13.41 17.07
CA ILE A 25 -6.50 -13.95 17.08
C ILE A 25 -7.53 -12.90 17.53
N GLU A 26 -7.22 -12.08 18.54
CA GLU A 26 -8.11 -10.97 18.94
C GLU A 26 -8.27 -9.93 17.83
N LYS A 27 -7.18 -9.58 17.11
CA LYS A 27 -7.27 -8.72 15.91
C LYS A 27 -8.20 -9.32 14.85
N ARG A 28 -8.06 -10.63 14.60
CA ARG A 28 -8.90 -11.33 13.64
C ARG A 28 -10.37 -11.38 14.07
N ILE A 29 -10.65 -11.60 15.35
CA ILE A 29 -12.02 -11.55 15.88
C ILE A 29 -12.63 -10.15 15.72
N ALA A 30 -11.85 -9.10 16.00
CA ALA A 30 -12.31 -7.73 15.81
C ALA A 30 -12.70 -7.45 14.35
N ARG A 31 -11.81 -7.81 13.41
CA ARG A 31 -12.07 -7.67 11.97
C ARG A 31 -13.34 -8.39 11.53
N GLU A 32 -13.48 -9.66 11.89
CA GLU A 32 -14.64 -10.46 11.47
C GLU A 32 -15.94 -9.95 12.10
N LYS A 33 -15.88 -9.34 13.29
CA LYS A 33 -17.04 -8.67 13.90
C LYS A 33 -17.42 -7.39 13.18
N GLU A 34 -16.44 -6.56 12.79
CA GLU A 34 -16.70 -5.35 12.00
C GLU A 34 -17.43 -5.71 10.69
N TRP A 35 -17.04 -6.81 10.04
CA TRP A 35 -17.75 -7.34 8.87
C TRP A 35 -19.20 -7.76 9.15
N ILE A 36 -19.44 -8.44 10.28
CA ILE A 36 -20.80 -8.84 10.68
C ILE A 36 -21.65 -7.60 10.98
N GLU A 37 -21.12 -6.66 11.76
CA GLU A 37 -21.81 -5.42 12.14
C GLU A 37 -22.15 -4.59 10.89
N ALA A 38 -21.20 -4.44 9.97
CA ALA A 38 -21.43 -3.70 8.72
C ALA A 38 -22.48 -4.37 7.82
N TRP A 39 -22.54 -5.70 7.78
CA TRP A 39 -23.58 -6.43 7.06
C TRP A 39 -24.95 -6.32 7.74
N GLU A 40 -25.00 -6.39 9.08
CA GLU A 40 -26.22 -6.20 9.85
C GLU A 40 -26.79 -4.79 9.66
N ASP A 41 -25.94 -3.76 9.64
CA ASP A 41 -26.33 -2.38 9.37
C ASP A 41 -26.97 -2.22 7.98
N VAL A 42 -26.37 -2.79 6.93
CA VAL A 42 -26.95 -2.76 5.56
C VAL A 42 -28.28 -3.49 5.51
N LYS A 43 -28.38 -4.61 6.21
CA LYS A 43 -29.61 -5.40 6.27
C LYS A 43 -30.72 -4.62 7.00
N GLU A 44 -30.44 -4.02 8.15
CA GLU A 44 -31.39 -3.20 8.91
C GLU A 44 -31.89 -2.03 8.06
N GLN A 45 -30.99 -1.31 7.37
CA GLN A 45 -31.38 -0.24 6.47
C GLN A 45 -32.25 -0.70 5.30
N ALA A 46 -32.02 -1.89 4.76
CA ALA A 46 -32.88 -2.45 3.72
C ALA A 46 -34.28 -2.79 4.25
N GLU A 47 -34.37 -3.34 5.47
CA GLU A 47 -35.64 -3.65 6.15
C GLU A 47 -36.42 -2.36 6.51
N ASP A 48 -35.71 -1.30 6.91
CA ASP A 48 -36.30 0.02 7.18
C ASP A 48 -36.90 0.64 5.93
N ILE A 49 -36.16 0.63 4.81
CA ILE A 49 -36.67 1.12 3.50
C ILE A 49 -37.89 0.32 3.04
N GLU A 50 -37.87 -1.01 3.23
CA GLU A 50 -39.02 -1.85 2.91
C GLU A 50 -40.24 -1.50 3.78
N THR A 51 -40.02 -1.26 5.08
CA THR A 51 -41.06 -0.85 6.02
C THR A 51 -41.65 0.52 5.65
N LEU A 52 -40.81 1.50 5.31
CA LEU A 52 -41.25 2.82 4.85
C LEU A 52 -42.08 2.72 3.56
N ARG A 53 -41.66 1.87 2.62
CA ARG A 53 -42.39 1.61 1.38
C ARG A 53 -43.78 1.04 1.64
N LEU A 54 -43.90 0.11 2.58
CA LEU A 54 -45.19 -0.48 2.98
C LEU A 54 -46.10 0.55 3.66
N LEU A 55 -45.55 1.39 4.55
CA LEU A 55 -46.31 2.45 5.22
C LEU A 55 -46.86 3.48 4.23
N ALA A 56 -46.04 3.91 3.27
CA ALA A 56 -46.45 4.84 2.22
C ALA A 56 -47.57 4.27 1.34
N GLU A 57 -47.54 2.97 1.02
CA GLU A 57 -48.63 2.28 0.31
C GLU A 57 -49.92 2.19 1.13
N GLU A 58 -49.83 2.02 2.45
CA GLU A 58 -51.00 1.92 3.35
C GLU A 58 -51.66 3.29 3.64
N GLU A 59 -50.86 4.35 3.79
CA GLU A 59 -51.33 5.69 4.15
C GLU A 59 -51.63 6.60 2.93
N ASP A 60 -51.37 6.13 1.71
CA ASP A 60 -51.53 6.88 0.44
C ASP A 60 -50.74 8.21 0.47
N GLU A 61 -49.54 8.17 1.09
CA GLU A 61 -48.64 9.29 1.26
C GLU A 61 -47.46 9.23 0.26
N ASP A 62 -47.11 10.37 -0.35
CA ASP A 62 -46.02 10.43 -1.32
C ASP A 62 -44.66 10.57 -0.60
N MET A 63 -44.06 9.43 -0.24
CA MET A 63 -42.73 9.34 0.35
C MET A 63 -41.65 8.92 -0.67
N GLY A 64 -41.95 9.01 -1.98
CA GLY A 64 -41.07 8.48 -3.02
C GLY A 64 -39.69 9.11 -3.06
N GLU A 65 -39.57 10.40 -2.74
CA GLU A 65 -38.28 11.11 -2.70
C GLU A 65 -37.42 10.68 -1.50
N GLU A 66 -38.02 10.49 -0.33
CA GLU A 66 -37.32 10.04 0.89
C GLU A 66 -36.78 8.62 0.70
N ILE A 67 -37.63 7.70 0.22
CA ILE A 67 -37.25 6.33 -0.11
C ILE A 67 -36.12 6.31 -1.14
N ALA A 68 -36.15 7.18 -2.16
CA ALA A 68 -35.10 7.25 -3.17
C ALA A 68 -33.76 7.75 -2.61
N VAL A 69 -33.77 8.64 -1.61
CA VAL A 69 -32.56 9.12 -0.94
C VAL A 69 -31.96 8.00 -0.10
N GLU A 70 -32.77 7.30 0.71
CA GLU A 70 -32.29 6.18 1.54
C GLU A 70 -31.81 5.00 0.69
N ALA A 71 -32.52 4.66 -0.39
CA ALA A 71 -32.10 3.61 -1.31
C ALA A 71 -30.75 3.90 -1.97
N ARG A 72 -30.47 5.16 -2.34
CA ARG A 72 -29.16 5.56 -2.87
C ARG A 72 -28.05 5.46 -1.82
N ALA A 73 -28.35 5.82 -0.56
CA ALA A 73 -27.38 5.67 0.52
C ALA A 73 -27.07 4.20 0.82
N LEU A 74 -28.10 3.34 0.78
CA LEU A 74 -27.95 1.89 0.91
C LEU A 74 -27.11 1.30 -0.24
N GLU A 75 -27.39 1.70 -1.48
CA GLU A 75 -26.64 1.27 -2.66
C GLU A 75 -25.15 1.61 -2.52
N GLN A 76 -24.83 2.84 -2.09
CA GLN A 76 -23.44 3.26 -1.85
C GLN A 76 -22.74 2.45 -0.75
N LYS A 77 -23.43 2.15 0.35
CA LYS A 77 -22.88 1.31 1.43
C LYS A 77 -22.64 -0.12 0.97
N LEU A 78 -23.60 -0.70 0.24
CA LEU A 78 -23.48 -2.06 -0.29
C LEU A 78 -22.33 -2.14 -1.30
N ASP A 79 -22.20 -1.16 -2.19
CA ASP A 79 -21.09 -1.09 -3.14
C ASP A 79 -19.72 -1.02 -2.43
N ARG A 80 -19.63 -0.28 -1.33
CA ARG A 80 -18.42 -0.20 -0.52
C ARG A 80 -18.08 -1.54 0.13
N LEU A 81 -19.05 -2.18 0.77
CA LEU A 81 -18.87 -3.50 1.40
C LEU A 81 -18.52 -4.58 0.39
N GLU A 82 -19.18 -4.58 -0.77
CA GLU A 82 -18.85 -5.49 -1.85
C GLU A 82 -17.40 -5.29 -2.31
N LEU A 83 -16.96 -4.03 -2.47
CA LEU A 83 -15.58 -3.73 -2.86
C LEU A 83 -14.58 -4.22 -1.81
N GLU A 84 -14.84 -3.94 -0.53
CA GLU A 84 -13.98 -4.39 0.58
C GLU A 84 -13.93 -5.92 0.67
N SER A 85 -15.01 -6.63 0.28
CA SER A 85 -15.03 -8.09 0.30
C SER A 85 -14.12 -8.73 -0.74
N LEU A 86 -13.76 -7.97 -1.78
CA LEU A 86 -12.81 -8.38 -2.83
C LEU A 86 -11.35 -8.17 -2.42
N LEU A 87 -11.10 -7.59 -1.23
CA LEU A 87 -9.77 -7.25 -0.73
C LEU A 87 -9.29 -8.27 0.31
N ASP A 88 -8.70 -9.35 -0.19
CA ASP A 88 -8.25 -10.51 0.58
C ASP A 88 -6.72 -10.63 0.68
N GLU A 89 -5.94 -9.74 0.05
CA GLU A 89 -4.48 -9.83 0.10
C GLU A 89 -3.92 -9.31 1.43
N PRO A 90 -2.79 -9.85 1.92
CA PRO A 90 -2.23 -9.48 3.23
C PRO A 90 -1.86 -8.00 3.38
N ASP A 91 -1.56 -7.33 2.26
CA ASP A 91 -1.17 -5.93 2.24
C ASP A 91 -2.35 -5.00 1.96
N ASP A 92 -3.54 -5.52 1.62
CA ASP A 92 -4.68 -4.70 1.16
C ASP A 92 -5.15 -3.71 2.23
N GLU A 93 -5.09 -4.12 3.51
CA GLU A 93 -5.47 -3.31 4.67
C GLU A 93 -4.52 -2.14 4.95
N ARG A 94 -3.32 -2.16 4.36
CA ARG A 94 -2.30 -1.17 4.68
C ARG A 94 -2.61 0.17 4.03
N ASN A 95 -2.02 1.21 4.61
CA ASN A 95 -1.92 2.53 3.99
C ASN A 95 -1.24 2.43 2.62
N ALA A 96 -1.52 3.39 1.74
CA ALA A 96 -0.98 3.41 0.39
C ALA A 96 -0.01 4.57 0.21
N ILE A 97 1.13 4.31 -0.44
CA ILE A 97 1.97 5.38 -0.97
C ILE A 97 1.88 5.37 -2.49
N VAL A 98 1.47 6.51 -3.04
CA VAL A 98 1.26 6.73 -4.47
C VAL A 98 2.36 7.61 -5.02
N ASN A 99 3.15 7.06 -5.95
CA ASN A 99 4.16 7.78 -6.71
C ASN A 99 3.67 8.08 -8.12
N ILE A 100 3.69 9.35 -8.50
CA ILE A 100 3.27 9.82 -9.81
C ILE A 100 4.46 10.44 -10.52
N ASN A 101 4.78 9.94 -11.71
CA ASN A 101 5.87 10.48 -12.53
C ASN A 101 5.40 10.74 -13.96
N PRO A 102 5.73 11.90 -14.56
CA PRO A 102 5.44 12.16 -15.95
C PRO A 102 6.29 11.25 -16.85
N GLY A 103 5.69 10.83 -17.96
CA GLY A 103 6.39 10.10 -19.01
C GLY A 103 7.12 11.03 -19.99
N ALA A 104 7.51 10.47 -21.14
CA ALA A 104 8.08 11.25 -22.23
C ALA A 104 7.02 12.16 -22.87
N GLY A 105 7.22 13.49 -22.78
CA GLY A 105 6.34 14.47 -23.40
C GLY A 105 6.48 15.92 -22.90
N GLY A 106 7.56 16.25 -22.18
CA GLY A 106 7.86 17.62 -21.75
C GLY A 106 6.79 18.22 -20.84
N THR A 107 6.50 19.51 -21.02
CA THR A 107 5.54 20.29 -20.23
C THR A 107 4.12 19.67 -20.25
N GLU A 108 3.68 19.09 -21.36
CA GLU A 108 2.35 18.47 -21.45
C GLU A 108 2.21 17.20 -20.59
N SER A 109 3.28 16.39 -20.49
CA SER A 109 3.27 15.22 -19.59
C SER A 109 3.42 15.61 -18.12
N GLN A 110 4.13 16.70 -17.84
CA GLN A 110 4.21 17.26 -16.48
C GLN A 110 2.85 17.76 -16.00
N ASP A 111 2.11 18.49 -16.86
CA ASP A 111 0.75 18.94 -16.56
C ASP A 111 -0.21 17.76 -16.38
N TRP A 112 -0.07 16.71 -17.21
CA TRP A 112 -0.87 15.50 -17.04
C TRP A 112 -0.61 14.79 -15.69
N ALA A 113 0.65 14.68 -15.28
CA ALA A 113 0.99 14.13 -13.96
C ALA A 113 0.36 14.96 -12.82
N GLU A 114 0.30 16.29 -12.96
CA GLU A 114 -0.35 17.16 -11.97
C GLU A 114 -1.88 16.95 -11.95
N MET A 115 -2.51 16.78 -13.11
CA MET A 115 -3.94 16.45 -13.17
C MET A 115 -4.25 15.13 -12.46
N LEU A 116 -3.41 14.09 -12.62
CA LEU A 116 -3.56 12.83 -11.91
C LEU A 116 -3.38 13.00 -10.40
N LEU A 117 -2.39 13.78 -9.96
CA LEU A 117 -2.22 14.09 -8.54
C LEU A 117 -3.50 14.70 -7.94
N ARG A 118 -4.06 15.70 -8.61
CA ARG A 118 -5.32 16.34 -8.17
C ARG A 118 -6.50 15.38 -8.19
N MET A 119 -6.57 14.49 -9.17
CA MET A 119 -7.61 13.46 -9.27
C MET A 119 -7.56 12.52 -8.06
N TYR A 120 -6.38 12.00 -7.71
CA TYR A 120 -6.24 11.08 -6.57
C TYR A 120 -6.45 11.78 -5.22
N MET A 121 -6.00 13.03 -5.07
CA MET A 121 -6.27 13.80 -3.84
C MET A 121 -7.78 14.00 -3.62
N ARG A 122 -8.53 14.35 -4.68
CA ARG A 122 -9.98 14.53 -4.57
C ARG A 122 -10.71 13.21 -4.32
N TRP A 123 -10.31 12.14 -5.00
CA TRP A 123 -10.85 10.82 -4.76
C TRP A 123 -10.63 10.40 -3.30
N ALA A 124 -9.43 10.64 -2.77
CA ALA A 124 -9.10 10.32 -1.39
C ALA A 124 -9.94 11.11 -0.38
N GLU A 125 -10.13 12.42 -0.60
CA GLU A 125 -11.02 13.25 0.22
C GLU A 125 -12.48 12.77 0.18
N GLU A 126 -12.97 12.31 -0.97
CA GLU A 126 -14.34 11.79 -1.15
C GLU A 126 -14.55 10.45 -0.45
N GLU A 127 -13.54 9.57 -0.47
CA GLU A 127 -13.56 8.29 0.24
C GLU A 127 -13.28 8.39 1.74
N GLY A 128 -12.87 9.58 2.22
CA GLY A 128 -12.57 9.82 3.63
C GLY A 128 -11.17 9.37 4.07
N PHE A 129 -10.23 9.26 3.15
CA PHE A 129 -8.81 8.99 3.45
C PHE A 129 -8.09 10.25 3.91
N ASP A 130 -7.22 10.10 4.91
CA ASP A 130 -6.28 11.15 5.28
C ASP A 130 -5.15 11.19 4.24
N THR A 131 -4.90 12.36 3.66
CA THR A 131 -3.88 12.52 2.61
C THR A 131 -2.72 13.39 3.05
N GLU A 132 -1.49 12.90 2.89
CA GLU A 132 -0.27 13.66 3.14
C GLU A 132 0.61 13.73 1.90
N LEU A 133 0.90 14.94 1.44
CA LEU A 133 1.83 15.15 0.33
C LEU A 133 3.28 15.09 0.83
N LEU A 134 3.88 13.90 0.78
CA LEU A 134 5.24 13.64 1.26
C LEU A 134 6.31 14.36 0.43
N HIS A 135 6.14 14.40 -0.88
CA HIS A 135 7.10 15.02 -1.79
C HIS A 135 6.41 15.54 -3.05
N GLN A 136 6.80 16.73 -3.50
CA GLN A 136 6.36 17.29 -4.77
C GLN A 136 7.51 18.07 -5.41
N GLN A 137 7.84 17.70 -6.65
CA GLN A 137 8.79 18.43 -7.46
C GLN A 137 8.04 19.11 -8.62
N PRO A 138 7.97 20.46 -8.64
CA PRO A 138 7.29 21.17 -9.71
C PRO A 138 8.03 21.03 -11.06
N GLY A 139 7.25 21.14 -12.15
CA GLY A 139 7.74 21.29 -13.51
C GLY A 139 8.51 22.60 -13.71
N GLU A 140 9.24 22.71 -14.81
CA GLU A 140 9.96 23.96 -15.14
C GLU A 140 9.01 25.06 -15.61
N GLU A 141 7.92 24.70 -16.28
CA GLU A 141 6.99 25.64 -16.91
C GLU A 141 5.56 25.43 -16.42
N ALA A 142 5.09 24.18 -16.35
CA ALA A 142 3.82 23.79 -15.78
C ALA A 142 3.89 22.34 -15.27
N GLY A 143 2.96 21.94 -14.41
CA GLY A 143 2.87 20.56 -13.96
C GLY A 143 3.86 20.15 -12.87
N ILE A 144 4.07 18.85 -12.75
CA ILE A 144 5.02 18.23 -11.81
C ILE A 144 6.01 17.31 -12.52
N LYS A 145 7.24 17.24 -11.98
CA LYS A 145 8.28 16.26 -12.38
C LYS A 145 8.19 14.96 -11.59
N SER A 146 7.69 15.02 -10.36
CA SER A 146 7.45 13.85 -9.51
C SER A 146 6.57 14.27 -8.33
N ALA A 147 5.68 13.41 -7.87
CA ALA A 147 4.97 13.57 -6.61
C ALA A 147 4.81 12.23 -5.89
N THR A 148 4.86 12.30 -4.56
CA THR A 148 4.61 11.18 -3.64
C THR A 148 3.52 11.60 -2.68
N LEU A 149 2.43 10.84 -2.66
CA LEU A 149 1.25 11.04 -1.82
C LEU A 149 1.13 9.84 -0.87
N SER A 150 1.00 10.08 0.42
CA SER A 150 0.55 9.09 1.40
C SER A 150 -0.97 9.16 1.50
N LEU A 151 -1.61 8.00 1.54
CA LEU A 151 -3.01 7.85 1.88
C LEU A 151 -3.13 6.92 3.07
N ASP A 152 -3.64 7.49 4.15
CA ASP A 152 -3.85 6.86 5.43
C ASP A 152 -5.33 6.51 5.57
N GLY A 153 -5.60 5.23 5.82
CA GLY A 153 -6.94 4.72 6.08
C GLY A 153 -7.13 3.28 5.66
N GLU A 154 -8.28 2.75 6.04
CA GLU A 154 -8.59 1.34 5.91
C GLU A 154 -8.70 0.92 4.43
N TYR A 155 -8.02 -0.17 4.08
CA TYR A 155 -8.00 -0.71 2.72
C TYR A 155 -7.45 0.26 1.65
N ALA A 156 -6.70 1.29 2.03
CA ALA A 156 -6.19 2.30 1.10
C ALA A 156 -5.33 1.67 -0.01
N TYR A 157 -4.42 0.75 0.34
CA TYR A 157 -3.59 0.05 -0.63
C TYR A 157 -4.41 -0.86 -1.53
N GLY A 158 -5.30 -1.66 -0.94
CA GLY A 158 -6.15 -2.61 -1.68
C GLY A 158 -7.01 -1.93 -2.73
N ARG A 159 -7.52 -0.73 -2.44
CA ARG A 159 -8.29 0.07 -3.40
C ARG A 159 -7.42 0.68 -4.50
N LEU A 160 -6.23 1.16 -4.17
CA LEU A 160 -5.36 1.85 -5.12
C LEU A 160 -4.43 0.93 -5.91
N LYS A 161 -4.30 -0.35 -5.55
CA LYS A 161 -3.43 -1.29 -6.30
C LYS A 161 -3.82 -1.40 -7.78
N SER A 162 -5.11 -1.26 -8.09
CA SER A 162 -5.63 -1.21 -9.47
C SER A 162 -5.13 -0.02 -10.27
N GLU A 163 -4.64 1.03 -9.62
CA GLU A 163 -4.18 2.26 -10.26
C GLU A 163 -2.70 2.21 -10.65
N THR A 164 -1.99 1.14 -10.30
CA THR A 164 -0.60 0.96 -10.71
C THR A 164 -0.50 0.71 -12.22
N GLY A 165 0.11 1.64 -12.95
CA GLY A 165 0.34 1.51 -14.38
C GLY A 165 0.55 2.85 -15.09
N VAL A 166 0.53 2.79 -16.42
CA VAL A 166 0.68 3.99 -17.27
C VAL A 166 -0.70 4.53 -17.66
N HIS A 167 -0.93 5.79 -17.34
CA HIS A 167 -2.15 6.52 -17.70
C HIS A 167 -1.88 7.43 -18.89
N ARG A 168 -2.69 7.27 -19.94
CA ARG A 168 -2.55 8.00 -21.19
C ARG A 168 -3.59 9.11 -21.30
N LEU A 169 -3.16 10.33 -21.55
CA LEU A 169 -4.03 11.47 -21.86
C LEU A 169 -4.01 11.79 -23.34
N VAL A 170 -5.17 12.12 -23.89
CA VAL A 170 -5.35 12.61 -25.25
C VAL A 170 -6.22 13.86 -25.20
N ARG A 171 -5.62 15.02 -25.48
CA ARG A 171 -6.33 16.31 -25.54
C ARG A 171 -5.69 17.26 -26.56
N ILE A 172 -6.33 18.41 -26.77
CA ILE A 172 -5.68 19.55 -27.42
C ILE A 172 -4.82 20.23 -26.34
N SER A 173 -3.51 20.33 -26.57
CA SER A 173 -2.59 20.89 -25.57
C SER A 173 -2.80 22.40 -25.45
N PRO A 174 -2.93 22.97 -24.24
CA PRO A 174 -2.94 24.41 -24.04
C PRO A 174 -1.57 25.06 -24.25
N PHE A 175 -0.50 24.25 -24.28
CA PHE A 175 0.88 24.71 -24.46
C PHE A 175 1.34 24.69 -25.93
N ASP A 176 0.55 24.10 -26.83
CA ASP A 176 0.84 24.10 -28.26
C ASP A 176 0.09 25.23 -28.97
N ALA A 177 0.85 26.19 -29.51
CA ALA A 177 0.32 27.34 -30.22
C ALA A 177 -0.51 26.97 -31.47
N ASP A 178 -0.25 25.81 -32.07
CA ASP A 178 -0.97 25.31 -33.25
C ASP A 178 -2.26 24.56 -32.90
N GLY A 179 -2.57 24.36 -31.61
CA GLY A 179 -3.76 23.65 -31.15
C GLY A 179 -3.84 22.21 -31.62
N ARG A 180 -2.69 21.53 -31.77
CA ARG A 180 -2.66 20.14 -32.23
C ARG A 180 -3.10 19.21 -31.10
N ARG A 181 -3.53 18.02 -31.50
CA ARG A 181 -3.84 16.95 -30.57
C ARG A 181 -2.54 16.32 -30.07
N HIS A 182 -2.34 16.32 -28.76
CA HIS A 182 -1.21 15.68 -28.10
C HIS A 182 -1.65 14.39 -27.43
N THR A 183 -0.69 13.47 -27.28
CA THR A 183 -0.84 12.27 -26.48
C THR A 183 0.28 12.25 -25.45
N SER A 184 -0.10 12.20 -24.18
CA SER A 184 0.82 12.26 -23.05
C SER A 184 0.66 11.04 -22.17
N PHE A 185 1.72 10.72 -21.44
CA PHE A 185 1.78 9.57 -20.57
C PHE A 185 2.27 10.01 -19.19
N ALA A 186 1.74 9.39 -18.15
CA ALA A 186 2.24 9.49 -16.79
C ALA A 186 2.12 8.11 -16.15
N SER A 187 3.11 7.73 -15.35
CA SER A 187 3.07 6.52 -14.55
C SER A 187 2.57 6.83 -13.16
N VAL A 188 1.72 5.94 -12.67
CA VAL A 188 1.25 5.89 -11.28
C VAL A 188 1.73 4.56 -10.73
N PHE A 189 2.34 4.59 -9.56
CA PHE A 189 2.83 3.40 -8.89
C PHE A 189 2.42 3.45 -7.44
N VAL A 190 1.70 2.42 -7.00
CA VAL A 190 1.16 2.31 -5.65
C VAL A 190 1.85 1.16 -4.94
N TYR A 191 2.31 1.40 -3.72
CA TYR A 191 2.90 0.38 -2.86
C TYR A 191 2.35 0.53 -1.45
N PRO A 192 2.25 -0.58 -0.69
CA PRO A 192 1.76 -0.51 0.68
C PRO A 192 2.81 0.22 1.52
N GLU A 193 2.35 1.04 2.45
CA GLU A 193 3.21 1.57 3.50
C GLU A 193 3.61 0.40 4.42
N VAL A 194 4.91 0.23 4.58
CA VAL A 194 5.47 -0.76 5.51
C VAL A 194 6.17 0.04 6.60
N ASP A 195 5.89 -0.29 7.86
CA ASP A 195 6.57 0.36 8.98
C ASP A 195 8.09 0.20 8.83
N ASP A 196 8.77 1.33 8.72
CA ASP A 196 10.21 1.45 8.56
C ASP A 196 10.97 1.28 9.88
N SER A 197 10.28 1.01 10.99
CA SER A 197 10.89 0.66 12.26
C SER A 197 11.55 -0.72 12.22
N ILE A 198 12.75 -0.79 11.61
CA ILE A 198 13.63 -1.96 11.72
C ILE A 198 14.12 -2.03 13.17
N GLY A 199 13.35 -2.72 14.01
CA GLY A 199 13.72 -3.07 15.37
C GLY A 199 14.85 -4.10 15.34
N VAL A 200 16.10 -3.66 15.41
CA VAL A 200 17.22 -4.61 15.55
C VAL A 200 17.29 -5.10 16.99
N ASP A 201 16.56 -6.17 17.29
CA ASP A 201 16.76 -6.91 18.53
C ASP A 201 17.90 -7.93 18.37
N LEU A 202 18.85 -7.86 19.30
CA LEU A 202 19.95 -8.81 19.37
C LEU A 202 19.55 -10.10 20.10
N SER A 203 18.38 -10.14 20.74
CA SER A 203 17.83 -11.33 21.42
C SER A 203 17.43 -12.44 20.45
N GLU A 204 17.06 -12.05 19.23
CA GLU A 204 16.45 -12.93 18.21
C GLU A 204 17.43 -13.90 17.56
N GLY A 205 18.71 -13.88 17.97
CA GLY A 205 19.69 -14.84 17.47
C GLY A 205 20.80 -15.13 18.48
N GLU A 206 21.59 -16.14 18.15
CA GLU A 206 22.71 -16.56 18.99
C GLU A 206 23.93 -15.67 18.75
N ILE A 207 24.52 -15.15 19.84
CA ILE A 207 25.76 -14.36 19.77
C ILE A 207 26.92 -15.16 20.33
N GLU A 208 27.81 -15.59 19.45
CA GLU A 208 29.09 -16.16 19.82
C GLU A 208 30.13 -15.05 20.03
N LEU A 209 30.78 -15.06 21.19
CA LEU A 209 31.88 -14.13 21.51
C LEU A 209 33.22 -14.85 21.40
N GLN A 210 34.07 -14.38 20.48
CA GLN A 210 35.43 -14.85 20.31
C GLN A 210 36.43 -13.75 20.68
N THR A 211 37.41 -14.08 21.52
CA THR A 211 38.51 -13.15 21.88
C THR A 211 39.78 -13.54 21.15
N PHE A 212 40.54 -12.55 20.69
CA PHE A 212 41.79 -12.79 19.94
C PHE A 212 42.80 -11.67 20.17
N ARG A 213 44.03 -11.88 19.70
CA ARG A 213 45.13 -10.89 19.84
C ARG A 213 45.09 -9.87 18.71
N SER A 214 45.20 -8.60 19.05
CA SER A 214 45.17 -7.49 18.08
C SER A 214 46.45 -7.49 17.23
N GLY A 215 46.34 -7.74 15.92
CA GLY A 215 47.48 -7.91 15.00
C GLY A 215 48.19 -6.62 14.54
N GLY A 216 48.47 -5.68 15.45
CA GLY A 216 49.15 -4.42 15.12
C GLY A 216 50.65 -4.40 15.42
N LYS A 217 51.41 -3.45 14.84
CA LYS A 217 52.83 -3.18 15.14
C LYS A 217 53.04 -2.55 16.54
N GLY A 218 52.51 -3.18 17.59
CA GLY A 218 52.56 -2.69 18.98
C GLY A 218 53.53 -3.48 19.87
N GLY A 219 53.99 -2.85 20.96
CA GLY A 219 54.97 -3.41 21.91
C GLY A 219 54.51 -4.68 22.66
N GLN A 220 55.37 -5.20 23.56
CA GLN A 220 55.19 -6.50 24.26
C GLN A 220 53.79 -6.78 24.83
N HIS A 221 53.06 -5.74 25.27
CA HIS A 221 51.71 -5.86 25.81
C HIS A 221 50.66 -6.29 24.77
N VAL A 222 50.83 -5.91 23.50
CA VAL A 222 49.90 -6.26 22.40
C VAL A 222 50.02 -7.74 21.99
N ASN A 223 51.22 -8.31 22.14
CA ASN A 223 51.49 -9.71 21.79
C ASN A 223 51.09 -10.72 22.89
N LYS A 224 50.85 -10.24 24.12
CA LYS A 224 50.62 -11.09 25.30
C LYS A 224 49.17 -11.10 25.80
N VAL A 225 48.36 -10.08 25.47
CA VAL A 225 47.00 -9.91 25.99
C VAL A 225 45.96 -9.94 24.87
N GLU A 226 44.95 -10.80 25.02
CA GLU A 226 43.81 -10.95 24.10
C GLU A 226 42.78 -9.84 24.30
N THR A 227 43.09 -8.68 23.72
CA THR A 227 42.25 -7.47 23.81
C THR A 227 41.25 -7.36 22.67
N GLY A 228 41.45 -8.06 21.54
CA GLY A 228 40.54 -8.05 20.40
C GLY A 228 39.29 -8.89 20.65
N VAL A 229 38.14 -8.37 20.22
CA VAL A 229 36.84 -9.05 20.36
C VAL A 229 36.18 -9.17 19.00
N ARG A 230 35.70 -10.37 18.68
CA ARG A 230 34.83 -10.67 17.55
C ARG A 230 33.51 -11.19 18.09
N LEU A 231 32.41 -10.66 17.57
CA LEU A 231 31.08 -11.16 17.79
C LEU A 231 30.58 -11.75 16.47
N ILE A 232 29.99 -12.94 16.56
CA ILE A 232 29.29 -13.59 15.45
C ILE A 232 27.84 -13.72 15.92
N TRP A 233 26.93 -13.07 15.22
CA TRP A 233 25.51 -13.28 15.39
C TRP A 233 25.05 -14.26 14.32
N THR A 234 24.32 -15.30 14.74
CA THR A 234 23.62 -16.22 13.84
C THR A 234 22.14 -16.12 14.17
N GLY A 235 21.35 -15.72 13.20
CA GLY A 235 19.91 -15.60 13.37
C GLY A 235 19.21 -15.54 12.03
N THR A 236 17.89 -15.58 12.08
CA THR A 236 17.02 -15.49 10.91
C THR A 236 16.71 -14.01 10.66
N LEU A 237 16.93 -13.55 9.43
CA LEU A 237 16.57 -12.19 9.01
C LEU A 237 15.07 -12.12 8.65
N SER A 238 14.53 -10.92 8.45
CA SER A 238 13.11 -10.68 8.12
C SER A 238 12.57 -11.48 6.91
N ASN A 239 13.43 -11.88 5.99
CA ASN A 239 13.07 -12.70 4.83
C ASN A 239 13.09 -14.22 5.08
N GLY A 240 13.34 -14.66 6.31
CA GLY A 240 13.44 -16.09 6.67
C GLY A 240 14.80 -16.72 6.37
N GLU A 241 15.82 -15.95 5.96
CA GLU A 241 17.17 -16.48 5.70
C GLU A 241 18.02 -16.53 6.98
N ASP A 242 18.53 -17.71 7.30
CA ASP A 242 19.52 -17.89 8.37
C ASP A 242 20.88 -17.33 7.94
N THR A 243 21.31 -16.24 8.58
CA THR A 243 22.54 -15.53 8.25
C THR A 243 23.48 -15.42 9.44
N SER A 244 24.78 -15.53 9.18
CA SER A 244 25.83 -15.27 10.18
C SER A 244 26.54 -13.93 9.94
N ILE A 245 26.24 -12.93 10.77
CA ILE A 245 26.84 -11.59 10.68
C ILE A 245 27.96 -11.47 11.69
N ARG A 246 29.15 -11.11 11.22
CA ARG A 246 30.36 -11.02 12.04
C ARG A 246 30.78 -9.58 12.22
N ALA A 247 31.21 -9.18 13.41
CA ALA A 247 31.80 -7.88 13.67
C ALA A 247 33.03 -8.03 14.59
N ALA A 248 34.13 -7.34 14.30
CA ALA A 248 35.34 -7.41 15.11
C ALA A 248 35.88 -6.02 15.42
N CYS A 249 36.38 -5.83 16.65
CA CYS A 249 36.97 -4.59 17.11
C CYS A 249 38.28 -4.84 17.89
N THR A 250 39.32 -4.10 17.52
CA THR A 250 40.67 -4.18 18.09
C THR A 250 41.27 -2.81 18.44
N GLN A 251 40.48 -1.74 18.34
CA GLN A 251 40.97 -0.36 18.45
C GLN A 251 41.37 0.03 19.87
N GLU A 252 40.66 -0.47 20.88
CA GLU A 252 40.87 -0.11 22.28
C GLU A 252 41.83 -1.07 22.98
N ARG A 253 42.53 -0.57 23.98
CA ARG A 253 43.41 -1.40 24.84
C ARG A 253 42.63 -2.29 25.81
N SER A 254 41.33 -2.03 25.99
CA SER A 254 40.45 -2.75 26.92
C SER A 254 39.48 -3.66 26.16
N GLN A 255 39.44 -4.93 26.56
CA GLN A 255 38.53 -5.94 26.00
C GLN A 255 37.05 -5.54 26.16
N HIS A 256 36.65 -5.00 27.31
CA HIS A 256 35.26 -4.56 27.54
C HIS A 256 34.85 -3.40 26.62
N LYS A 257 35.77 -2.47 26.33
CA LYS A 257 35.52 -1.39 25.37
C LYS A 257 35.39 -1.92 23.94
N ASN A 258 36.28 -2.84 23.54
CA ASN A 258 36.18 -3.51 22.24
C ASN A 258 34.89 -4.32 22.10
N ARG A 259 34.42 -5.00 23.16
CA ARG A 259 33.13 -5.73 23.15
C ARG A 259 31.94 -4.79 22.92
N ARG A 260 31.91 -3.63 23.58
CA ARG A 260 30.83 -2.63 23.37
C ARG A 260 30.84 -2.08 21.95
N GLN A 261 32.02 -1.77 21.41
CA GLN A 261 32.15 -1.29 20.03
C GLN A 261 31.79 -2.37 19.01
N ALA A 262 32.24 -3.61 19.22
CA ALA A 262 31.86 -4.74 18.38
C ALA A 262 30.35 -4.97 18.38
N ARG A 263 29.66 -4.81 19.53
CA ARG A 263 28.19 -4.91 19.62
C ARG A 263 27.48 -3.79 18.85
N LYS A 264 28.03 -2.56 18.88
CA LYS A 264 27.51 -1.43 18.08
C LYS A 264 27.70 -1.67 16.58
N MET A 265 28.88 -2.15 16.17
CA MET A 265 29.16 -2.51 14.77
C MET A 265 28.27 -3.67 14.30
N LEU A 266 28.02 -4.66 15.17
CA LEU A 266 27.15 -5.79 14.88
C LEU A 266 25.70 -5.34 14.64
N ARG A 267 25.13 -4.50 15.54
CA ARG A 267 23.81 -3.89 15.31
C ARG A 267 23.73 -3.12 14.00
N SER A 268 24.76 -2.34 13.68
CA SER A 268 24.80 -1.59 12.42
C SER A 268 24.85 -2.51 11.20
N ARG A 269 25.52 -3.67 11.27
CA ARG A 269 25.58 -4.63 10.17
C ARG A 269 24.28 -5.41 10.00
N ILE A 270 23.63 -5.80 11.10
CA ILE A 270 22.29 -6.41 11.05
C ILE A 270 21.30 -5.43 10.44
N TYR A 271 21.29 -4.17 10.90
CA TYR A 271 20.47 -3.12 10.31
C TYR A 271 20.71 -2.93 8.80
N GLN A 272 21.97 -2.97 8.35
CA GLN A 272 22.30 -2.89 6.93
C GLN A 272 21.75 -4.08 6.14
N ALA A 273 21.91 -5.30 6.65
CA ALA A 273 21.38 -6.50 6.01
C ALA A 273 19.84 -6.47 5.89
N GLU A 274 19.16 -6.07 6.97
CA GLU A 274 17.70 -5.87 6.99
C GLU A 274 17.26 -4.80 5.97
N ARG A 275 17.99 -3.69 5.89
CA ARG A 275 17.72 -2.67 4.88
C ARG A 275 17.92 -3.16 3.45
N GLU A 276 18.97 -3.91 3.17
CA GLU A 276 19.22 -4.48 1.84
C GLU A 276 18.15 -5.51 1.44
N ILE A 277 17.53 -6.19 2.40
CA ILE A 277 16.39 -7.09 2.15
C ILE A 277 15.17 -6.27 1.74
N LYS A 278 14.78 -5.28 2.56
CA LYS A 278 13.65 -4.39 2.26
C LYS A 278 13.84 -3.68 0.92
N GLU A 279 15.05 -3.19 0.63
CA GLU A 279 15.37 -2.53 -0.63
C GLU A 279 15.25 -3.49 -1.81
N ARG A 280 15.67 -4.76 -1.67
CA ARG A 280 15.46 -5.79 -2.69
C ARG A 280 13.99 -6.14 -2.91
N GLU A 281 13.18 -6.20 -1.85
CA GLU A 281 11.74 -6.43 -1.98
C GLU A 281 11.04 -5.27 -2.70
N LYS A 282 11.41 -4.04 -2.32
CA LYS A 282 11.00 -2.84 -3.03
C LYS A 282 11.44 -2.87 -4.49
N GLU A 283 12.70 -3.19 -4.78
CA GLU A 283 13.20 -3.33 -6.16
C GLU A 283 12.48 -4.43 -6.93
N LYS A 284 12.11 -5.56 -6.31
CA LYS A 284 11.29 -6.59 -6.96
C LYS A 284 9.93 -6.04 -7.36
N LEU A 285 9.23 -5.35 -6.45
CA LEU A 285 7.97 -4.67 -6.75
C LEU A 285 8.15 -3.62 -7.84
N GLU A 286 9.23 -2.84 -7.79
CA GLU A 286 9.54 -1.85 -8.82
C GLU A 286 9.96 -2.46 -10.15
N SER A 287 10.57 -3.65 -10.18
CA SER A 287 10.96 -4.34 -11.41
C SER A 287 9.75 -4.89 -12.17
N GLN A 288 8.60 -5.05 -11.49
CA GLN A 288 7.32 -5.31 -12.14
C GLN A 288 6.75 -4.07 -12.86
N LYS A 289 7.35 -2.88 -12.67
CA LYS A 289 6.98 -1.69 -13.44
C LYS A 289 7.20 -1.97 -14.93
N LYS A 290 6.11 -2.00 -15.69
CA LYS A 290 6.17 -1.95 -17.16
C LYS A 290 6.79 -0.61 -17.57
N SER A 291 7.64 -0.63 -18.60
CA SER A 291 8.25 0.57 -19.16
C SER A 291 7.16 1.58 -19.54
N ILE A 292 7.46 2.88 -19.35
CA ILE A 292 6.60 3.99 -19.76
C ILE A 292 6.73 4.15 -21.29
N GLU A 293 6.30 3.14 -22.01
CA GLU A 293 6.38 3.05 -23.46
C GLU A 293 4.99 2.91 -24.05
N TRP A 294 4.88 3.24 -25.33
CA TRP A 294 3.64 3.10 -26.08
C TRP A 294 3.18 1.63 -26.06
N GLY A 295 1.96 1.37 -25.58
CA GLY A 295 1.38 0.02 -25.53
C GLY A 295 1.28 -0.59 -24.13
N SER A 296 1.89 0.02 -23.10
CA SER A 296 1.78 -0.45 -21.70
C SER A 296 0.69 0.28 -20.90
N GLN A 297 -0.13 1.11 -21.56
CA GLN A 297 -1.15 1.90 -20.86
C GLN A 297 -2.29 1.05 -20.29
N ILE A 298 -2.62 1.30 -19.02
CA ILE A 298 -3.77 0.69 -18.35
C ILE A 298 -5.06 1.45 -18.64
N ARG A 299 -4.98 2.79 -18.76
CA ARG A 299 -6.17 3.64 -18.96
C ARG A 299 -5.90 4.76 -19.96
N SER A 300 -6.87 5.02 -20.83
CA SER A 300 -6.88 6.15 -21.77
C SER A 300 -7.94 7.17 -21.37
N TYR A 301 -7.51 8.41 -21.15
CA TYR A 301 -8.33 9.58 -20.93
C TYR A 301 -8.39 10.38 -22.24
N VAL A 302 -9.50 10.31 -22.95
CA VAL A 302 -9.72 11.07 -24.19
C VAL A 302 -10.62 12.24 -23.87
N LEU A 303 -10.11 13.47 -24.06
CA LEU A 303 -10.87 14.71 -23.84
C LEU A 303 -11.31 15.37 -25.16
N HIS A 304 -10.75 14.92 -26.28
CA HIS A 304 -11.12 15.39 -27.63
C HIS A 304 -10.92 14.27 -28.67
N PRO A 305 -11.86 14.03 -29.60
CA PRO A 305 -13.07 14.83 -29.90
C PRO A 305 -14.28 14.52 -29.02
N TYR A 306 -14.23 13.45 -28.23
CA TYR A 306 -15.22 13.07 -27.24
C TYR A 306 -14.56 13.00 -25.86
N LYS A 307 -15.35 13.14 -24.80
CA LYS A 307 -14.90 12.99 -23.41
C LYS A 307 -15.20 11.56 -22.96
N MET A 308 -14.19 10.71 -22.88
CA MET A 308 -14.36 9.33 -22.43
C MET A 308 -13.08 8.83 -21.77
N VAL A 309 -13.24 8.05 -20.70
CA VAL A 309 -12.16 7.29 -20.07
C VAL A 309 -12.41 5.81 -20.29
N ASN A 310 -11.38 5.11 -20.76
CA ASN A 310 -11.42 3.68 -21.03
C ASN A 310 -10.29 2.96 -20.28
N ASP A 311 -10.62 1.99 -19.44
CA ASP A 311 -9.65 1.04 -18.90
C ASP A 311 -9.45 -0.08 -19.93
N HIS A 312 -8.20 -0.36 -20.31
CA HIS A 312 -7.88 -1.36 -21.33
C HIS A 312 -7.73 -2.76 -20.75
N ARG A 313 -7.73 -2.89 -19.42
CA ARG A 313 -7.65 -4.19 -18.75
C ARG A 313 -9.04 -4.80 -18.65
N THR A 314 -10.01 -3.99 -18.20
CA THR A 314 -11.38 -4.42 -17.93
C THR A 314 -12.40 -4.00 -19.00
N GLU A 315 -11.93 -3.30 -20.04
CA GLU A 315 -12.75 -2.69 -21.09
C GLU A 315 -13.87 -1.75 -20.59
N THR A 316 -13.82 -1.35 -19.32
CA THR A 316 -14.81 -0.47 -18.69
C THR A 316 -14.67 0.95 -19.25
N LYS A 317 -15.80 1.55 -19.63
CA LYS A 317 -15.87 2.87 -20.28
C LYS A 317 -16.79 3.80 -19.53
N ILE A 318 -16.31 5.01 -19.27
CA ILE A 318 -17.09 6.10 -18.67
C ILE A 318 -17.04 7.29 -19.63
N ASN A 319 -18.22 7.72 -20.11
CA ASN A 319 -18.38 8.83 -21.08
C ASN A 319 -18.32 10.23 -20.44
N ASP A 320 -17.90 10.31 -19.18
CA ASP A 320 -17.84 11.53 -18.40
C ASP A 320 -16.44 11.68 -17.82
N ALA A 321 -15.51 12.13 -18.68
CA ALA A 321 -14.11 12.23 -18.32
C ALA A 321 -13.84 13.33 -17.27
N ASP A 322 -14.69 14.37 -17.22
CA ASP A 322 -14.53 15.43 -16.23
C ASP A 322 -14.82 14.89 -14.82
N ALA A 323 -15.90 14.12 -14.65
CA ALA A 323 -16.21 13.49 -13.36
C ALA A 323 -15.14 12.48 -12.90
N VAL A 324 -14.48 11.78 -13.82
CA VAL A 324 -13.35 10.91 -13.47
C VAL A 324 -12.16 11.73 -12.99
N LEU A 325 -11.82 12.81 -13.70
CA LEU A 325 -10.71 13.71 -13.31
C LEU A 325 -10.99 14.49 -12.02
N GLU A 326 -12.26 14.64 -11.65
CA GLU A 326 -12.68 15.20 -10.37
C GLU A 326 -12.60 14.21 -9.20
N GLY A 327 -12.32 12.92 -9.43
CA GLY A 327 -12.23 11.89 -8.39
C GLY A 327 -13.50 11.03 -8.21
N LYS A 328 -14.68 11.54 -8.61
CA LYS A 328 -16.01 10.96 -8.32
C LYS A 328 -16.31 9.60 -8.95
N LYS A 329 -15.62 9.26 -10.05
CA LYS A 329 -15.93 8.06 -10.86
C LYS A 329 -14.72 7.14 -11.02
N LEU A 330 -13.86 7.09 -10.00
CA LEU A 330 -12.73 6.16 -9.97
C LEU A 330 -13.17 4.75 -9.51
N ASN A 331 -14.06 4.66 -8.52
CA ASN A 331 -14.51 3.39 -7.93
C ASN A 331 -15.01 2.34 -8.92
N PRO A 332 -15.78 2.69 -9.98
CA PRO A 332 -16.19 1.69 -10.97
C PRO A 332 -15.02 1.00 -11.68
N PHE A 333 -13.91 1.72 -11.90
CA PHE A 333 -12.71 1.12 -12.48
C PHE A 333 -12.00 0.19 -11.50
N ILE A 334 -11.91 0.61 -10.22
CA ILE A 334 -11.33 -0.18 -9.14
C ILE A 334 -12.11 -1.49 -8.97
N LYS A 335 -13.43 -1.39 -8.81
CA LYS A 335 -14.35 -2.54 -8.67
C LYS A 335 -14.24 -3.50 -9.85
N ALA A 336 -14.29 -3.00 -11.07
CA ALA A 336 -14.16 -3.83 -12.27
C ALA A 336 -12.81 -4.56 -12.32
N TYR A 337 -11.72 -3.92 -11.89
CA TYR A 337 -10.39 -4.53 -11.88
C TYR A 337 -10.29 -5.65 -10.82
N LEU A 338 -10.81 -5.40 -9.61
CA LEU A 338 -10.80 -6.39 -8.54
C LEU A 338 -11.63 -7.64 -8.91
N LEU A 339 -12.81 -7.44 -9.51
CA LEU A 339 -13.67 -8.53 -9.98
C LEU A 339 -13.03 -9.39 -11.08
N GLU A 340 -12.23 -8.79 -11.96
CA GLU A 340 -11.53 -9.54 -13.00
C GLU A 340 -10.31 -10.29 -12.45
N GLY A 341 -9.61 -9.69 -11.48
CA GLY A 341 -8.54 -10.35 -10.74
C GLY A 341 -9.02 -11.57 -9.95
N GLU A 342 -10.21 -11.52 -9.36
CA GLU A 342 -10.83 -12.67 -8.68
C GLU A 342 -11.11 -13.83 -9.66
N LYS A 343 -11.65 -13.54 -10.85
CA LYS A 343 -11.88 -14.55 -11.90
C LYS A 343 -10.61 -15.23 -12.37
N ASP A 344 -9.51 -14.48 -12.49
CA ASP A 344 -8.21 -15.04 -12.87
C ASP A 344 -7.60 -15.91 -11.76
N ARG A 345 -7.93 -15.63 -10.49
CA ARG A 345 -7.51 -16.47 -9.35
C ARG A 345 -8.28 -17.79 -9.30
N ASP A 346 -9.59 -17.76 -9.53
CA ASP A 346 -10.43 -18.97 -9.62
C ASP A 346 -10.12 -19.84 -10.86
N ALA A 347 -9.61 -19.23 -11.93
CA ALA A 347 -9.22 -19.93 -13.16
C ALA A 347 -7.79 -20.51 -13.12
N SER A 348 -7.02 -20.21 -12.08
CA SER A 348 -5.65 -20.67 -11.88
C SER A 348 -5.67 -22.05 -11.19
N PRO A 349 -5.31 -23.15 -11.88
CA PRO A 349 -5.31 -24.46 -11.26
C PRO A 349 -4.19 -24.51 -10.21
N VAL A 350 -4.57 -24.75 -8.96
CA VAL A 350 -3.66 -25.14 -7.88
C VAL A 350 -2.81 -26.34 -8.27
#